data_AF-B8CTC9-F1
#
_entry.id   AF-B8CTC9-F1
#
_cell.length_a   1.000
_cell.length_b   1.000
_cell.length_c   1.000
_cell.angle_alpha   90.00
_cell.angle_beta   90.00
_cell.angle_gamma   90.00
#
_symmetry.space_group_name_H-M   'P 1'
#
loop_
_entity.id
_entity.type
_entity.pdbx_description
1 polymer ?
#
loop_
_entity_poly.entity_id
_entity_poly.type
_entity_poly.pdbx_seq_one_letter_code
_entity_poly.pdbx_strand_id
1 'polypeptide(L)'
;MRKLSYITLFILGLLLGTGLAYITLQKMIATRGGMGMHDFINTANKVLDKPEIIDMLVCSKLAMSSGKKIDNMQLNLRLNSLLAPFDNGQQRAFYVLVYIKGYAFGIADSIQDKSQAYADYACQKQYPWLHHRED
;
A
#
# COMPACT_ATOMS: atom_id res chain seq x y z
N MET A 1 28.55 37.50 26.38
CA MET A 1 27.09 37.32 26.60
C MET A 1 26.31 36.92 25.35
N ARG A 2 26.47 37.58 24.18
CA ARG A 2 25.74 37.23 22.93
C ARG A 2 25.83 35.75 22.49
N LYS A 3 27.03 35.13 22.55
CA LYS A 3 27.22 33.71 22.15
C LYS A 3 26.42 32.73 23.02
N LEU A 4 26.30 33.01 24.33
CA LEU A 4 25.48 32.20 25.23
C LEU A 4 24.00 32.30 24.83
N SER A 5 23.49 33.51 24.56
CA SER A 5 22.10 33.72 24.14
C SER A 5 21.73 32.98 22.84
N TYR A 6 22.64 32.89 21.88
CA TYR A 6 22.40 32.13 20.64
C TYR A 6 22.36 30.62 20.86
N ILE A 7 23.20 30.10 21.76
CA ILE A 7 23.19 28.67 22.12
C ILE A 7 21.89 28.34 22.87
N THR A 8 21.45 29.18 23.80
CA THR A 8 20.19 28.95 24.52
C THR A 8 18.99 28.99 23.58
N LEU A 9 18.95 29.95 22.64
CA LEU A 9 17.91 30.03 21.61
C LEU A 9 17.90 28.80 20.70
N PHE A 10 19.08 28.29 20.31
CA PHE A 10 19.19 27.09 19.51
C PHE A 10 18.66 25.86 20.25
N ILE A 11 19.02 25.69 21.52
CA ILE A 11 18.54 24.57 22.35
C ILE A 11 17.03 24.65 22.55
N LEU A 12 16.49 25.85 22.84
CA LEU A 12 15.05 26.06 22.98
C LEU A 12 14.30 25.78 21.67
N GLY A 13 14.85 26.22 20.52
CA GLY A 13 14.28 25.92 19.21
C GLY A 13 14.29 24.43 18.88
N LEU A 14 15.36 23.72 19.23
CA LEU A 14 15.48 22.27 19.04
C LEU A 14 14.49 21.51 19.93
N LEU A 15 14.34 21.92 21.19
CA LEU A 15 13.37 21.32 22.12
C LEU A 15 11.92 21.58 21.70
N LEU A 16 11.60 22.79 21.25
CA LEU A 16 10.28 23.13 20.72
C LEU A 16 9.97 22.35 19.44
N GLY A 17 10.94 22.25 18.52
CA GLY A 17 10.79 21.51 17.27
C GLY A 17 10.57 20.01 17.51
N THR A 18 11.35 19.41 18.41
CA THR A 18 11.20 18.00 18.79
C THR A 18 9.90 17.73 19.55
N GLY A 19 9.49 18.62 20.45
CA GLY A 19 8.21 18.53 21.16
C GLY A 19 7.00 18.62 20.22
N LEU A 20 7.01 19.57 19.27
CA LEU A 20 5.98 19.69 18.24
C LEU A 20 5.93 18.46 17.33
N ALA A 21 7.10 17.97 16.89
CA ALA A 21 7.19 16.75 16.09
C ALA A 21 6.60 15.54 16.85
N TYR A 22 6.93 15.39 18.14
CA TYR A 22 6.42 14.32 18.99
C TYR A 22 4.89 14.37 19.14
N ILE A 23 4.33 15.54 19.48
CA ILE A 23 2.87 15.72 19.61
C ILE A 23 2.16 15.47 18.29
N THR A 24 2.73 15.93 17.17
CA THR A 24 2.15 15.73 15.83
C THR A 24 2.19 14.26 15.42
N LEU A 25 3.30 13.56 15.69
CA LEU A 25 3.41 12.12 15.48
C LEU A 25 2.43 11.35 16.35
N GLN A 26 2.32 11.68 17.65
CA GLN A 26 1.37 11.03 18.54
C GLN A 26 -0.07 11.26 18.13
N LYS A 27 -0.44 12.48 17.71
CA LYS A 27 -1.78 12.74 17.16
C LYS A 27 -2.01 11.98 15.86
N MET A 28 -1.04 11.90 14.95
CA MET A 28 -1.14 11.07 13.75
C MET A 28 -1.27 9.58 14.09
N ILE A 29 -0.50 9.06 15.05
CA ILE A 29 -0.56 7.66 15.46
C ILE A 29 -1.86 7.35 16.20
N ALA A 30 -2.34 8.24 17.07
CA ALA A 30 -3.61 8.10 17.80
C ALA A 30 -4.83 8.20 16.87
N THR A 31 -4.80 9.10 15.88
CA THR A 31 -5.82 9.13 14.82
C THR A 31 -5.75 7.90 13.91
N ARG A 32 -4.55 7.34 13.66
CA ARG A 32 -4.36 6.11 12.86
C ARG A 32 -4.63 4.80 13.62
N GLY A 33 -4.48 4.77 14.94
CA GLY A 33 -4.58 3.55 15.76
C GLY A 33 -5.90 3.40 16.54
N GLY A 34 -6.61 4.50 16.81
CA GLY A 34 -7.82 4.49 17.65
C GLY A 34 -9.16 4.61 16.91
N MET A 35 -9.17 5.16 15.69
CA MET A 35 -10.39 5.43 14.94
C MET A 35 -10.40 4.60 13.64
N GLY A 36 -11.08 3.45 13.65
CA GLY A 36 -11.39 2.72 12.41
C GLY A 36 -10.67 1.38 12.19
N MET A 37 -9.99 0.79 13.17
CA MET A 37 -9.37 -0.54 13.01
C MET A 37 -10.43 -1.66 12.81
N HIS A 38 -11.60 -1.51 13.43
CA HIS A 38 -12.71 -2.45 13.24
C HIS A 38 -13.30 -2.37 11.82
N ASP A 39 -13.51 -1.15 11.33
CA ASP A 39 -13.93 -0.92 9.95
C ASP A 39 -12.85 -1.30 8.95
N PHE A 40 -11.57 -1.13 9.29
CA PHE A 40 -10.45 -1.53 8.44
C PHE A 40 -10.50 -3.03 8.16
N ILE A 41 -10.64 -3.87 9.19
CA ILE A 41 -10.73 -5.33 9.01
C ILE A 41 -11.96 -5.68 8.16
N ASN A 42 -13.10 -5.07 8.44
CA ASN A 42 -14.33 -5.31 7.67
C ASN A 42 -14.18 -4.90 6.20
N THR A 43 -13.56 -3.75 5.94
CA THR A 43 -13.27 -3.28 4.58
C THR A 43 -12.24 -4.17 3.90
N ALA A 44 -11.17 -4.55 4.59
CA ALA A 44 -10.15 -5.44 4.04
C ALA A 44 -10.76 -6.79 3.64
N ASN A 45 -11.57 -7.40 4.51
CA ASN A 45 -12.27 -8.65 4.19
C ASN A 45 -13.19 -8.50 2.97
N LYS A 46 -13.99 -7.43 2.91
CA LYS A 46 -14.84 -7.15 1.73
C LYS A 46 -14.04 -7.04 0.44
N VAL A 47 -12.81 -6.54 0.50
CA VAL A 47 -11.95 -6.43 -0.67
C VAL A 47 -11.23 -7.75 -0.97
N LEU A 48 -10.86 -8.54 0.05
CA LEU A 48 -10.35 -9.89 -0.16
C LEU A 48 -11.36 -10.79 -0.90
N ASP A 49 -12.65 -10.56 -0.68
CA ASP A 49 -13.74 -11.25 -1.39
C ASP A 49 -13.90 -10.79 -2.87
N LYS A 50 -13.06 -9.85 -3.36
CA LYS A 50 -13.07 -9.38 -4.75
C LYS A 50 -11.99 -10.09 -5.56
N PRO A 51 -12.32 -11.17 -6.29
CA PRO A 51 -11.33 -11.90 -7.08
C PRO A 51 -10.66 -10.99 -8.11
N GLU A 52 -11.37 -10.00 -8.68
CA GLU A 52 -10.76 -9.08 -9.64
C GLU A 52 -9.57 -8.27 -9.09
N ILE A 53 -9.53 -8.02 -7.78
CA ILE A 53 -8.43 -7.29 -7.12
C ILE A 53 -7.31 -8.27 -6.73
N ILE A 54 -7.67 -9.40 -6.13
CA ILE A 54 -6.71 -10.41 -5.65
C ILE A 54 -6.00 -11.08 -6.83
N ASP A 55 -6.73 -11.56 -7.82
CA ASP A 55 -6.17 -12.27 -8.96
C ASP A 55 -5.27 -11.35 -9.79
N MET A 56 -5.65 -10.08 -9.95
CA MET A 56 -4.81 -9.07 -10.60
C MET A 56 -3.47 -8.88 -9.86
N LEU A 57 -3.50 -8.78 -8.53
CA LEU A 57 -2.30 -8.63 -7.71
C LEU A 57 -1.45 -9.91 -7.72
N VAL A 58 -2.07 -11.09 -7.59
CA VAL A 58 -1.41 -12.39 -7.70
C VAL A 58 -0.73 -12.52 -9.07
N CYS A 59 -1.47 -12.28 -10.15
CA CYS A 59 -0.94 -12.30 -11.51
C CYS A 59 0.21 -11.31 -11.71
N SER A 60 0.10 -10.08 -11.17
CA SER A 60 1.18 -9.10 -11.23
C SER A 60 2.47 -9.61 -10.58
N LYS A 61 2.35 -10.25 -9.41
CA LYS A 61 3.49 -10.80 -8.67
C LYS A 61 4.07 -12.03 -9.35
N LEU A 62 3.22 -12.95 -9.82
CA LEU A 62 3.66 -14.13 -10.60
C LEU A 62 4.41 -13.71 -11.88
N ALA A 63 3.94 -12.64 -12.54
CA ALA A 63 4.62 -12.12 -13.72
C ALA A 63 5.99 -11.53 -13.39
N MET A 64 6.08 -10.74 -12.31
CA MET A 64 7.37 -10.21 -11.81
C MET A 64 8.33 -11.34 -11.44
N SER A 65 7.85 -12.37 -10.74
CA SER A 65 8.64 -13.54 -10.37
C SER A 65 9.11 -14.35 -11.58
N SER A 66 8.38 -14.28 -12.70
CA SER A 66 8.76 -14.88 -13.98
C SER A 66 9.68 -13.98 -14.82
N GLY A 67 10.20 -12.89 -14.24
CA GLY A 67 11.11 -11.96 -14.91
C GLY A 67 10.43 -10.99 -15.89
N LYS A 68 9.09 -10.98 -15.96
CA LYS A 68 8.37 -10.04 -16.82
C LYS A 68 8.32 -8.66 -16.18
N LYS A 69 8.57 -7.62 -16.98
CA LYS A 69 8.26 -6.24 -16.58
C LYS A 69 6.75 -6.07 -16.58
N ILE A 70 6.23 -5.39 -15.56
CA ILE A 70 4.82 -5.05 -15.44
C ILE A 70 4.61 -3.54 -15.55
N ASP A 71 3.48 -3.13 -16.12
CA ASP A 71 3.03 -1.75 -16.07
C ASP A 71 2.48 -1.42 -14.68
N ASN A 72 3.39 -0.96 -13.81
CA ASN A 72 3.04 -0.53 -12.46
C ASN A 72 2.12 0.69 -12.44
N MET A 73 2.22 1.58 -13.44
CA MET A 73 1.39 2.78 -13.49
C MET A 73 -0.06 2.39 -13.73
N GLN A 74 -0.31 1.61 -14.79
CA GLN A 74 -1.66 1.15 -15.12
C GLN A 74 -2.23 0.24 -14.04
N LEU A 75 -1.41 -0.64 -13.43
CA LEU A 75 -1.81 -1.44 -12.28
C LEU A 75 -2.29 -0.56 -11.12
N ASN A 76 -1.53 0.47 -10.75
CA ASN A 76 -1.89 1.38 -9.67
C ASN A 76 -3.16 2.18 -9.98
N LEU A 77 -3.33 2.64 -11.24
CA LEU A 77 -4.54 3.36 -11.67
C LEU A 77 -5.80 2.48 -11.54
N ARG A 78 -5.71 1.22 -12.00
CA ARG A 78 -6.81 0.25 -11.89
C ARG A 78 -7.11 -0.08 -10.43
N LEU A 79 -6.08 -0.34 -9.63
CA LEU A 79 -6.25 -0.60 -8.20
C LEU A 79 -6.91 0.57 -7.48
N ASN A 80 -6.48 1.81 -7.75
CA ASN A 80 -7.11 2.99 -7.16
C ASN A 80 -8.59 3.09 -7.56
N SER A 81 -8.93 2.83 -8.82
CA SER A 81 -10.33 2.85 -9.26
C SER A 81 -11.18 1.76 -8.59
N LEU A 82 -10.64 0.55 -8.43
CA LEU A 82 -11.34 -0.56 -7.77
C LEU A 82 -11.48 -0.36 -6.26
N LEU A 83 -10.52 0.35 -5.65
CA LEU A 83 -10.52 0.63 -4.21
C LEU A 83 -11.24 1.93 -3.85
N ALA A 84 -11.57 2.79 -4.81
CA ALA A 84 -12.28 4.05 -4.59
C ALA A 84 -13.59 3.90 -3.78
N PRO A 85 -14.44 2.87 -4.01
CA PRO A 85 -15.65 2.67 -3.20
C PRO A 85 -15.38 2.36 -1.71
N PHE A 86 -14.14 1.99 -1.38
CA PHE A 86 -13.71 1.65 -0.03
C PHE A 86 -12.91 2.78 0.63
N ASP A 87 -12.64 3.87 -0.09
CA ASP A 87 -12.05 5.08 0.46
C ASP A 87 -13.12 5.89 1.22
N ASN A 88 -12.80 6.27 2.45
CA ASN A 88 -13.66 7.10 3.28
C ASN A 88 -13.03 8.47 3.60
N GLY A 89 -12.00 8.88 2.84
CA GLY A 89 -11.33 10.16 3.00
C GLY A 89 -10.33 10.23 4.17
N GLN A 90 -10.11 9.14 4.91
CA GLN A 90 -9.17 9.08 6.04
C GLN A 90 -7.92 8.23 5.75
N GLN A 91 -7.44 8.19 4.50
CA GLN A 91 -6.35 7.30 4.06
C GLN A 91 -6.65 5.80 4.27
N ARG A 92 -7.90 5.40 4.52
CA ARG A 92 -8.31 4.01 4.74
C ARG A 92 -8.01 3.14 3.52
N ALA A 93 -8.27 3.66 2.31
CA ALA A 93 -7.95 2.97 1.07
C ALA A 93 -6.45 2.65 0.94
N PHE A 94 -5.56 3.49 1.46
CA PHE A 94 -4.11 3.24 1.43
C PHE A 94 -3.72 2.07 2.34
N TYR A 95 -4.22 2.04 3.58
CA TYR A 95 -3.93 0.93 4.49
C TYR A 95 -4.52 -0.39 3.98
N VAL A 96 -5.73 -0.33 3.44
CA VAL A 96 -6.42 -1.47 2.81
C VAL A 96 -5.61 -1.97 1.62
N LEU A 97 -5.16 -1.06 0.73
CA LEU A 97 -4.27 -1.38 -0.40
C LEU A 97 -2.99 -2.10 0.06
N VAL A 98 -2.29 -1.57 1.07
CA VAL A 98 -1.06 -2.16 1.59
C VAL A 98 -1.32 -3.59 2.09
N TYR A 99 -2.39 -3.78 2.86
CA TYR A 99 -2.75 -5.08 3.40
C TYR A 99 -3.08 -6.10 2.31
N ILE A 100 -3.97 -5.74 1.37
CA ILE A 100 -4.39 -6.64 0.29
C ILE A 100 -3.23 -6.99 -0.62
N LYS A 101 -2.37 -6.01 -0.93
CA LYS A 101 -1.16 -6.25 -1.73
C LYS A 101 -0.23 -7.23 -1.03
N GLY A 102 -0.01 -7.06 0.28
CA GLY A 102 0.75 -8.00 1.09
C GLY A 102 0.17 -9.41 1.07
N TYR A 103 -1.16 -9.53 1.23
CA TYR A 103 -1.88 -10.80 1.20
C TYR A 103 -1.74 -11.51 -0.15
N ALA A 104 -2.09 -10.83 -1.26
CA ALA A 104 -2.01 -11.38 -2.60
C ALA A 104 -0.57 -11.75 -3.01
N PHE A 105 0.41 -10.94 -2.61
CA PHE A 105 1.82 -11.23 -2.89
C PHE A 105 2.31 -12.42 -2.05
N GLY A 106 1.83 -12.55 -0.81
CA GLY A 106 2.09 -13.71 0.03
C GLY A 106 1.54 -15.00 -0.58
N ILE A 107 0.33 -14.98 -1.15
CA ILE A 107 -0.22 -16.11 -1.93
C ILE A 107 0.72 -16.46 -3.07
N ALA A 108 1.05 -15.49 -3.93
CA ALA A 108 1.91 -15.72 -5.08
C ALA A 108 3.32 -16.22 -4.71
N ASP A 109 3.89 -15.73 -3.61
CA ASP A 109 5.20 -16.15 -3.12
C ASP A 109 5.18 -17.58 -2.55
N SER A 110 4.06 -17.99 -1.93
CA SER A 110 3.86 -19.33 -1.36
C SER A 110 3.78 -20.44 -2.42
N ILE A 111 3.47 -20.09 -3.66
CA ILE A 111 3.41 -21.03 -4.78
C ILE A 111 4.83 -21.45 -5.19
N GLN A 112 5.08 -22.76 -5.23
CA GLN A 112 6.38 -23.31 -5.62
C GLN A 112 6.68 -23.07 -7.11
N ASP A 113 5.81 -23.54 -8.01
CA ASP A 113 5.95 -23.31 -9.45
C ASP A 113 5.16 -22.08 -9.90
N LYS A 114 5.86 -20.94 -9.87
CA LYS A 114 5.28 -19.64 -10.22
C LYS A 114 5.00 -19.50 -11.71
N SER A 115 5.75 -20.22 -12.56
CA SER A 115 5.56 -20.16 -14.01
C SER A 115 4.32 -20.94 -14.42
N GLN A 116 4.15 -22.14 -13.86
CA GLN A 116 2.93 -22.93 -14.06
C GLN A 116 1.71 -22.19 -13.50
N ALA A 117 1.79 -21.65 -12.30
CA ALA A 117 0.67 -20.88 -11.74
C ALA A 117 0.32 -19.64 -12.58
N TYR A 118 1.30 -18.93 -13.14
CA TYR A 118 1.01 -17.83 -14.05
C TYR A 118 0.18 -18.27 -15.27
N ALA A 119 0.42 -19.49 -15.78
CA ALA A 119 -0.35 -20.09 -16.85
C ALA A 119 -1.73 -20.58 -16.38
N ASP A 120 -1.81 -21.25 -15.23
CA ASP A 120 -3.05 -21.80 -14.66
C ASP A 120 -4.06 -20.72 -14.30
N TYR A 121 -3.59 -19.59 -13.75
CA TYR A 121 -4.41 -18.39 -13.53
C TYR A 121 -4.78 -17.67 -14.83
N ALA A 122 -4.30 -18.14 -15.98
CA ALA A 122 -4.47 -17.53 -17.29
C ALA A 122 -4.14 -16.03 -17.28
N CYS A 123 -3.11 -15.63 -16.52
CA CYS A 123 -2.82 -14.22 -16.22
C CYS A 123 -2.66 -13.36 -17.48
N GLN A 124 -2.04 -13.90 -18.52
CA GLN A 124 -1.86 -13.20 -19.79
C GLN A 124 -3.18 -12.97 -20.55
N LYS A 125 -4.14 -13.90 -20.42
CA LYS A 125 -5.46 -13.79 -21.04
C LYS A 125 -6.37 -12.85 -20.25
N GLN A 126 -6.31 -12.91 -18.92
CA GLN A 126 -7.16 -12.09 -18.04
C GLN A 126 -6.66 -10.63 -17.95
N TYR A 127 -5.34 -10.44 -17.91
CA TYR A 127 -4.71 -9.14 -17.73
C TYR A 127 -3.65 -8.87 -18.82
N PRO A 128 -4.05 -8.82 -20.11
CA PRO A 128 -3.10 -8.65 -21.22
C PRO A 128 -2.34 -7.32 -21.15
N TRP A 129 -2.96 -6.30 -20.58
CA TRP A 129 -2.40 -4.97 -20.37
C TRP A 129 -1.24 -4.96 -19.35
N LEU A 130 -1.11 -5.99 -18.50
CA LEU A 130 -0.12 -6.03 -17.42
C LEU A 130 1.33 -5.91 -17.93
N HIS A 131 1.59 -6.29 -19.18
CA HIS A 131 2.91 -6.25 -19.80
C HIS A 131 3.10 -5.13 -20.83
N HIS A 132 2.03 -4.43 -21.20
CA HIS A 132 2.13 -3.36 -22.17
C HIS A 132 2.53 -2.08 -21.47
N ARG A 133 3.83 -1.75 -21.56
CA ARG A 133 4.25 -0.36 -21.46
C ARG A 133 4.06 0.23 -22.87
N GLU A 134 3.03 1.03 -23.06
CA GLU A 134 3.03 1.97 -24.18
C GLU A 134 4.09 3.02 -23.81
N ASP A 135 5.24 2.94 -24.47
CA ASP A 135 6.29 3.97 -24.39
C ASP A 135 5.79 5.27 -25.03
#